data_AF-A0A183USM8-F1
#
_entry.id   AF-A0A183USM8-F1
#
_cell.length_a   1.000
_cell.length_b   1.000
_cell.length_c   1.000
_cell.angle_alpha   90.00
_cell.angle_beta   90.00
_cell.angle_gamma   90.00
#
_symmetry.space_group_name_H-M   'P 1'
#
loop_
_entity.id
_entity.type
_entity.pdbx_description
1 polymer ?
#
loop_
_entity_poly.entity_id
_entity_poly.type
_entity_poly.pdbx_seq_one_letter_code
_entity_poly.pdbx_strand_id
1 'polypeptide(L)'
;MRQCLASGICGGGMGCMPPTPGICQPGCGPGYQCGPYGCARRRARVHGSNTLIEPELESEQPKNPNQLFVQCCEERGLPDACIQKCTFNTFTKDALMKMYLKQDACPVQASAEIQFCAAQGRDHRECCARNGVATTLAGDKCLVFCDQRPGNVTQLDVSYASCYDRFENMKGCFWHDLVTRLDANL
;
A
#
# COMPACT_ATOMS: atom_id res chain seq x y z
N MET A 1 15.15 -7.94 17.88
CA MET A 1 14.25 -6.79 17.67
C MET A 1 13.71 -6.85 16.25
N ARG A 2 12.47 -7.31 16.06
CA ARG A 2 11.80 -7.34 14.74
C ARG A 2 10.63 -6.34 14.79
N GLN A 3 10.47 -5.53 13.75
CA GLN A 3 9.40 -4.55 13.62
C GLN A 3 8.09 -5.25 13.22
N CYS A 4 6.97 -4.86 13.83
CA CYS A 4 5.65 -5.33 13.41
C CYS A 4 5.24 -4.63 12.11
N LEU A 5 4.75 -5.40 11.13
CA LEU A 5 4.15 -4.87 9.90
C LEU A 5 2.72 -4.38 10.17
N ALA A 6 2.24 -3.42 9.38
CA ALA A 6 1.00 -2.67 9.61
C ALA A 6 -0.31 -3.49 9.62
N SER A 7 -0.24 -4.81 9.41
CA SER A 7 -1.41 -5.69 9.38
C SER A 7 -2.01 -6.00 10.75
N GLY A 8 -1.33 -5.68 11.87
CA GLY A 8 -1.92 -5.79 13.21
C GLY A 8 -2.34 -7.20 13.67
N ILE A 9 -2.08 -8.25 12.90
CA ILE A 9 -2.39 -9.64 13.28
C ILE A 9 -1.11 -10.26 13.86
N CYS A 10 -1.08 -10.35 15.19
CA CYS A 10 -0.04 -11.07 15.93
C CYS A 10 -0.57 -12.46 16.31
N GLY A 11 -0.27 -13.48 15.52
CA GLY A 11 -0.41 -14.86 15.94
C GLY A 11 0.67 -15.22 16.95
N GLY A 12 0.29 -15.43 18.21
CA GLY A 12 1.11 -16.11 19.22
C GLY A 12 2.18 -15.26 19.93
N GLY A 13 1.85 -14.80 21.14
CA GLY A 13 2.74 -14.92 22.30
C GLY A 13 4.17 -14.39 22.27
N MET A 14 4.46 -13.22 21.69
CA MET A 14 5.45 -12.22 22.17
C MET A 14 5.44 -11.06 21.18
N GLY A 15 4.90 -9.89 21.58
CA GLY A 15 4.62 -8.78 20.66
C GLY A 15 5.88 -8.16 20.01
N CYS A 16 5.78 -7.78 18.74
CA CYS A 16 6.74 -6.88 18.10
C CYS A 16 6.39 -5.41 18.39
N MET A 17 7.42 -4.56 18.42
CA MET A 17 7.25 -3.13 18.70
C MET A 17 6.57 -2.47 17.49
N PRO A 18 5.49 -1.71 17.67
CA PRO A 18 4.87 -0.97 16.58
C PRO A 18 5.87 0.04 16.00
N PRO A 19 5.73 0.40 14.71
CA PRO A 19 6.50 1.51 14.14
C PRO A 19 6.29 2.76 15.00
N THR A 20 7.35 3.56 15.16
CA THR A 20 7.29 4.80 15.94
C THR A 20 6.11 5.65 15.46
N PRO A 21 5.18 6.05 16.34
CA PRO A 21 4.06 6.89 15.96
C PRO A 21 4.57 8.17 15.28
N GLY A 22 3.92 8.59 14.20
CA GLY A 22 4.16 9.91 13.64
C GLY A 22 3.84 10.98 14.70
N ILE A 23 4.48 12.14 14.61
CA ILE A 23 4.17 13.26 15.51
C ILE A 23 2.85 13.89 15.02
N CYS A 24 1.74 13.54 15.65
CA CYS A 24 0.44 14.18 15.42
C CYS A 24 0.22 15.31 16.43
N GLN A 25 0.79 16.49 16.16
CA GLN A 25 0.54 17.70 16.95
C GLN A 25 0.11 18.85 16.03
N PRO A 26 -1.07 19.48 16.27
CA PRO A 26 -2.07 19.12 17.28
C PRO A 26 -2.68 17.72 17.04
N GLY A 27 -3.33 17.15 18.06
CA GLY A 27 -3.90 15.80 18.00
C GLY A 27 -4.93 15.63 16.89
N CYS A 28 -5.13 14.39 16.44
CA CYS A 28 -6.07 14.06 15.38
C CYS A 28 -7.52 14.34 15.80
N GLY A 29 -8.32 14.86 14.87
CA GLY A 29 -9.74 15.14 15.10
C GLY A 29 -10.60 13.89 15.38
N PRO A 30 -11.87 14.08 15.78
CA PRO A 30 -12.82 12.98 15.97
C PRO A 30 -12.89 12.07 14.73
N GLY A 31 -12.90 10.76 14.94
CA GLY A 31 -12.90 9.78 13.84
C GLY A 31 -11.52 9.50 13.23
N TYR A 32 -10.45 10.13 13.70
CA TYR A 32 -9.07 9.87 13.26
C TYR A 32 -8.19 9.34 14.40
N GLN A 33 -7.18 8.54 14.08
CA GLN A 33 -6.17 8.00 14.98
C GLN A 33 -4.79 8.37 14.45
N CYS A 34 -3.87 8.64 15.38
CA CYS A 34 -2.48 8.93 15.03
C CYS A 34 -1.77 7.64 14.61
N GLY A 35 -1.17 7.67 13.42
CA GLY A 35 -0.38 6.59 12.83
C GLY A 35 1.02 7.04 12.42
N PRO A 36 1.80 6.17 11.75
CA PRO A 36 3.17 6.47 11.35
C PRO A 36 3.30 7.63 10.35
N TYR A 37 2.23 7.91 9.59
CA TYR A 37 2.20 8.96 8.56
C TYR A 37 1.33 10.16 8.92
N GLY A 38 0.88 10.25 10.18
CA GLY A 38 -0.05 11.28 10.65
C GLY A 38 -1.43 10.72 10.97
N CYS A 39 -2.47 11.55 10.83
CA CYS A 39 -3.83 11.18 11.19
C CYS A 39 -4.49 10.36 10.08
N ALA A 40 -4.95 9.16 10.42
CA ALA A 40 -5.71 8.28 9.53
C ALA A 40 -7.08 7.95 10.14
N ARG A 41 -8.07 7.62 9.31
CA ARG A 41 -9.43 7.33 9.78
C ARG A 41 -9.43 6.11 10.70
N ARG A 42 -10.14 6.20 11.82
CA ARG A 42 -10.42 5.06 12.70
C ARG A 42 -11.43 4.16 11.99
N ARG A 43 -10.99 2.99 11.56
CA ARG A 43 -11.91 1.89 11.27
C ARG A 43 -12.28 1.22 12.60
N ALA A 44 -13.57 1.08 12.85
CA ALA A 44 -14.05 0.26 13.95
C ALA A 44 -13.63 -1.19 13.67
N ARG A 45 -12.59 -1.67 14.35
CA ARG A 45 -12.36 -3.12 14.44
C ARG A 45 -13.47 -3.63 15.33
N VAL A 46 -14.45 -4.29 14.74
CA VAL A 46 -15.51 -4.97 15.50
C VAL A 46 -14.80 -6.07 16.30
N HIS A 47 -14.48 -5.79 17.56
CA HIS A 47 -14.13 -6.85 18.50
C HIS A 47 -15.45 -7.58 18.74
N GLY A 48 -15.56 -8.80 18.21
CA GLY A 48 -16.75 -9.63 18.34
C GLY A 48 -17.18 -9.76 19.79
N SER A 49 -18.14 -8.95 20.19
CA SER A 49 -19.01 -9.22 21.31
C SER A 49 -20.23 -9.89 20.70
N ASN A 50 -20.64 -11.02 21.27
CA ASN A 50 -21.73 -11.89 20.78
C ASN A 50 -23.10 -11.20 20.86
N THR A 51 -23.32 -10.16 20.08
CA THR A 51 -24.65 -9.66 19.73
C THR A 51 -25.00 -10.20 18.36
N LEU A 52 -25.96 -11.12 18.34
CA LEU A 52 -26.64 -11.60 17.14
C LEU A 52 -27.44 -10.44 16.53
N ILE A 53 -26.74 -9.58 15.81
CA ILE A 53 -27.33 -8.73 14.79
C ILE A 53 -27.08 -9.51 13.51
N GLU A 54 -28.15 -9.96 12.85
CA GLU A 54 -28.07 -10.57 11.53
C GLU A 54 -27.17 -9.68 10.67
N PRO A 55 -26.07 -10.20 10.08
CA PRO A 55 -25.29 -9.40 9.17
C PRO A 55 -26.24 -9.06 8.02
N GLU A 56 -26.63 -7.79 7.93
CA GLU A 56 -27.17 -7.24 6.69
C GLU A 56 -26.16 -7.66 5.62
N LEU A 57 -26.62 -8.54 4.75
CA LEU A 57 -25.91 -9.11 3.62
C LEU A 57 -25.09 -8.00 2.95
N GLU A 58 -23.82 -7.87 3.35
CA GLU A 58 -22.88 -6.96 2.73
C GLU A 58 -22.77 -7.52 1.32
N SER A 59 -23.49 -6.89 0.39
CA SER A 59 -23.64 -7.40 -0.96
C SER A 59 -22.24 -7.76 -1.47
N GLU A 60 -22.04 -9.03 -1.82
CA GLU A 60 -20.82 -9.50 -2.49
C GLU A 60 -20.78 -8.87 -3.89
N GLN A 61 -20.61 -7.55 -3.92
CA GLN A 61 -20.33 -6.83 -5.14
C GLN A 61 -18.92 -7.25 -5.56
N PRO A 62 -18.72 -7.59 -6.84
CA PRO A 62 -17.40 -7.90 -7.35
C PRO A 62 -16.50 -6.70 -7.07
N LYS A 63 -15.54 -6.87 -6.16
CA LYS A 63 -14.63 -5.80 -5.78
C LYS A 63 -13.73 -5.50 -6.98
N ASN A 64 -13.87 -4.32 -7.58
CA ASN A 64 -12.97 -3.87 -8.64
C ASN A 64 -11.53 -3.70 -8.08
N PRO A 65 -10.45 -3.89 -8.87
CA PRO A 65 -9.09 -3.71 -8.38
C PRO A 65 -8.82 -2.37 -7.65
N ASN A 66 -9.45 -1.27 -8.08
CA ASN A 66 -9.33 0.02 -7.38
C ASN A 66 -9.94 -0.01 -5.97
N GLN A 67 -11.06 -0.73 -5.77
CA GLN A 67 -11.68 -0.86 -4.45
C GLN A 67 -10.77 -1.67 -3.51
N LEU A 68 -10.15 -2.75 -4.00
CA LEU A 68 -9.18 -3.52 -3.22
C LEU A 68 -7.94 -2.69 -2.85
N PHE A 69 -7.46 -1.87 -3.78
CA PHE A 69 -6.30 -1.01 -3.55
C PHE A 69 -6.61 0.04 -2.47
N VAL A 70 -7.72 0.80 -2.62
CA VAL A 70 -8.16 1.76 -1.59
C VAL A 70 -8.38 1.07 -0.25
N GLN A 71 -9.06 -0.08 -0.23
CA GLN A 71 -9.33 -0.85 0.98
C GLN A 71 -8.03 -1.20 1.72
N CYS A 72 -7.01 -1.68 1.00
CA CYS A 72 -5.71 -1.97 1.60
C CYS A 72 -5.06 -0.72 2.20
N CYS A 73 -5.10 0.43 1.51
CA CYS A 73 -4.54 1.66 2.05
C CYS A 73 -5.21 2.12 3.34
N GLU A 74 -6.55 1.98 3.42
CA GLU A 74 -7.31 2.30 4.63
C GLU A 74 -6.98 1.33 5.77
N GLU A 75 -6.86 0.03 5.49
CA GLU A 75 -6.48 -0.99 6.48
C GLU A 75 -5.09 -0.77 7.06
N ARG A 76 -4.17 -0.24 6.25
CA ARG A 76 -2.81 0.13 6.69
C ARG A 76 -2.74 1.50 7.37
N GLY A 77 -3.86 2.16 7.56
CA GLY A 77 -3.95 3.43 8.28
C GLY A 77 -3.21 4.56 7.58
N LEU A 78 -3.30 4.62 6.25
CA LEU A 78 -2.79 5.77 5.50
C LEU A 78 -3.70 6.99 5.69
N PRO A 79 -3.13 8.21 5.79
CA PRO A 79 -3.91 9.45 5.81
C PRO A 79 -4.72 9.66 4.52
N ASP A 80 -5.80 10.45 4.60
CA ASP A 80 -6.67 10.75 3.44
C ASP A 80 -5.89 11.29 2.23
N ALA A 81 -4.88 12.13 2.46
CA ALA A 81 -4.01 12.66 1.40
C ALA A 81 -3.27 11.55 0.62
N CYS A 82 -2.97 10.44 1.28
CA CYS A 82 -2.36 9.26 0.66
C CYS A 82 -3.41 8.34 0.04
N ILE A 83 -4.57 8.19 0.67
CA ILE A 83 -5.68 7.35 0.16
C ILE A 83 -6.16 7.86 -1.21
N GLN A 84 -6.16 9.17 -1.44
CA GLN A 84 -6.46 9.76 -2.75
C GLN A 84 -5.54 9.30 -3.89
N LYS A 85 -4.43 8.64 -3.56
CA LYS A 85 -3.48 8.05 -4.52
C LYS A 85 -3.72 6.57 -4.73
N CYS A 86 -4.50 5.90 -3.89
CA CYS A 86 -4.67 4.44 -3.87
C CYS A 86 -5.63 3.89 -4.92
N THR A 87 -5.54 4.41 -6.15
CA THR A 87 -6.18 3.84 -7.33
C THR A 87 -5.13 3.72 -8.42
N PHE A 88 -5.32 2.82 -9.37
CA PHE A 88 -4.40 2.63 -10.47
C PHE A 88 -4.36 3.85 -11.42
N ASN A 89 -5.34 4.74 -11.35
CA ASN A 89 -5.37 5.98 -12.14
C ASN A 89 -4.68 7.15 -11.44
N THR A 90 -4.69 7.18 -10.10
CA THR A 90 -4.12 8.27 -9.29
C THR A 90 -2.71 7.96 -8.79
N PHE A 91 -2.36 6.68 -8.69
CA PHE A 91 -1.00 6.25 -8.39
C PHE A 91 -0.17 6.37 -9.66
N THR A 92 0.51 7.50 -9.84
CA THR A 92 1.30 7.82 -11.03
C THR A 92 2.70 8.25 -10.64
N LYS A 93 3.62 8.23 -11.62
CA LYS A 93 4.96 8.81 -11.47
C LYS A 93 4.90 10.24 -10.94
N ASP A 94 4.02 11.07 -11.48
CA ASP A 94 3.88 12.48 -11.08
C ASP A 94 3.40 12.63 -9.64
N ALA A 95 2.45 11.80 -9.21
CA ALA A 95 2.01 11.78 -7.82
C ALA A 95 3.16 11.43 -6.87
N LEU A 96 3.96 10.42 -7.20
CA LEU A 96 5.15 10.04 -6.44
C LEU A 96 6.23 11.12 -6.44
N MET A 97 6.47 11.77 -7.57
CA MET A 97 7.44 12.87 -7.66
C MET A 97 7.02 14.06 -6.79
N LYS A 98 5.73 14.41 -6.77
CA LYS A 98 5.22 15.46 -5.86
C LYS A 98 5.42 15.09 -4.40
N MET A 99 5.20 13.82 -4.02
CA MET A 99 5.50 13.33 -2.67
C MET A 99 6.99 13.44 -2.34
N TYR A 100 7.88 13.03 -3.25
CA TYR A 100 9.33 13.12 -3.08
C TYR A 100 9.82 14.56 -2.91
N LEU A 101 9.31 15.47 -3.75
CA LEU A 101 9.61 16.90 -3.69
C LEU A 101 8.92 17.63 -2.53
N LYS A 102 8.18 16.91 -1.68
CA LYS A 102 7.38 17.48 -0.57
C LYS A 102 6.38 18.55 -1.03
N GLN A 103 5.91 18.44 -2.27
CA GLN A 103 4.85 19.26 -2.86
C GLN A 103 3.47 18.63 -2.67
N ASP A 104 3.42 17.45 -2.05
CA ASP A 104 2.21 16.70 -1.75
C ASP A 104 2.02 16.58 -0.23
N ALA A 105 0.77 16.60 0.22
CA ALA A 105 0.44 16.41 1.63
C ALA A 105 0.69 14.96 2.10
N CYS A 106 0.69 13.99 1.18
CA CYS A 106 1.10 12.62 1.49
C CYS A 106 2.64 12.53 1.54
N PRO A 107 3.23 12.10 2.68
CA PRO A 107 4.68 11.98 2.80
C PRO A 107 5.23 10.87 1.91
N VAL A 108 6.44 11.05 1.35
CA VAL A 108 7.09 10.05 0.49
C VAL A 108 7.25 8.69 1.18
N GLN A 109 7.38 8.65 2.50
CA GLN A 109 7.51 7.43 3.29
C GLN A 109 6.27 6.53 3.21
N ALA A 110 5.10 7.08 2.88
CA ALA A 110 3.89 6.30 2.66
C ALA A 110 3.86 5.62 1.29
N SER A 111 4.76 5.99 0.36
CA SER A 111 4.79 5.41 -1.00
C SER A 111 5.03 3.90 -0.99
N ALA A 112 5.85 3.40 -0.06
CA ALA A 112 6.12 1.97 0.09
C ALA A 112 4.85 1.20 0.45
N GLU A 113 4.01 1.73 1.34
CA GLU A 113 2.74 1.10 1.73
C GLU A 113 1.69 1.20 0.62
N ILE A 114 1.65 2.34 -0.11
CA ILE A 114 0.80 2.49 -1.29
C ILE A 114 1.20 1.45 -2.36
N GLN A 115 2.50 1.30 -2.62
CA GLN A 115 3.01 0.35 -3.61
C GLN A 115 2.77 -1.11 -3.19
N PHE A 116 2.96 -1.43 -1.92
CA PHE A 116 2.59 -2.73 -1.35
C PHE A 116 1.12 -3.04 -1.61
N CYS A 117 0.23 -2.08 -1.36
CA CYS A 117 -1.20 -2.24 -1.59
C CYS A 117 -1.57 -2.39 -3.06
N ALA A 118 -0.93 -1.64 -3.96
CA ALA A 118 -1.12 -1.80 -5.41
C ALA A 118 -0.78 -3.23 -5.87
N ALA A 119 0.35 -3.76 -5.38
CA ALA A 119 0.84 -5.10 -5.71
C ALA A 119 0.26 -6.22 -4.83
N GLN A 120 -0.67 -5.91 -3.91
CA GLN A 120 -1.22 -6.84 -2.93
C GLN A 120 -0.16 -7.72 -2.20
N GLY A 121 1.03 -7.18 -1.96
CA GLY A 121 2.10 -7.90 -1.28
C GLY A 121 2.69 -9.10 -2.03
N ARG A 122 2.58 -9.15 -3.36
CA ARG A 122 3.04 -10.27 -4.20
C ARG A 122 4.30 -9.95 -5.00
N ASP A 123 4.89 -11.00 -5.58
CA ASP A 123 6.06 -10.91 -6.46
C ASP A 123 5.62 -10.86 -7.93
N HIS A 124 5.90 -9.74 -8.59
CA HIS A 124 5.60 -9.50 -10.00
C HIS A 124 6.85 -9.43 -10.89
N ARG A 125 8.02 -9.85 -10.38
CA ARG A 125 9.30 -9.67 -11.09
C ARG A 125 9.29 -10.28 -12.50
N GLU A 126 8.64 -11.42 -12.69
CA GLU A 126 8.51 -12.06 -14.02
C GLU A 126 7.73 -11.18 -15.01
N CYS A 127 6.58 -10.65 -14.60
CA CYS A 127 5.81 -9.73 -15.43
C CYS A 127 6.59 -8.45 -15.70
N CYS A 128 7.21 -7.86 -14.67
CA CYS A 128 7.99 -6.64 -14.79
C CYS A 128 9.19 -6.79 -15.73
N ALA A 129 9.92 -7.89 -15.65
CA ALA A 129 11.04 -8.18 -16.53
C ALA A 129 10.57 -8.25 -18.00
N ARG A 130 9.48 -8.98 -18.27
CA ARG A 130 8.87 -9.07 -19.62
C ARG A 130 8.34 -7.72 -20.13
N ASN A 131 7.86 -6.86 -19.23
CA ASN A 131 7.33 -5.54 -19.55
C ASN A 131 8.39 -4.43 -19.51
N GLY A 132 9.68 -4.80 -19.53
CA GLY A 132 10.77 -3.85 -19.75
C GLY A 132 11.12 -2.97 -18.54
N VAL A 133 10.71 -3.35 -17.32
CA VAL A 133 11.08 -2.61 -16.10
C VAL A 133 12.59 -2.61 -15.87
N ALA A 134 13.27 -3.67 -16.28
CA ALA A 134 14.73 -3.79 -16.20
C ALA A 134 15.48 -3.07 -17.32
N THR A 135 14.80 -2.42 -18.28
CA THR A 135 15.48 -1.73 -19.41
C THR A 135 15.82 -0.27 -19.10
N THR A 136 15.67 0.17 -17.86
CA THR A 136 16.05 1.53 -17.44
C THR A 136 17.55 1.62 -17.21
N LEU A 137 18.06 2.82 -16.93
CA LEU A 137 19.46 3.02 -16.58
C LEU A 137 19.90 2.22 -15.34
N ALA A 138 18.98 1.97 -14.41
CA ALA A 138 19.26 1.20 -13.18
C ALA A 138 19.18 -0.33 -13.39
N GLY A 139 18.75 -0.80 -14.56
CA GLY A 139 18.75 -2.22 -14.90
C GLY A 139 17.83 -3.06 -13.99
N ASP A 140 18.28 -4.28 -13.68
CA ASP A 140 17.57 -5.25 -12.83
C ASP A 140 17.28 -4.73 -11.42
N LYS A 141 17.98 -3.69 -10.94
CA LYS A 141 17.68 -3.05 -9.66
C LYS A 141 16.21 -2.62 -9.58
N CYS A 142 15.60 -2.24 -10.69
CA CYS A 142 14.21 -1.82 -10.74
C CYS A 142 13.21 -2.93 -10.45
N LEU A 143 13.61 -4.19 -10.56
CA LEU A 143 12.75 -5.33 -10.21
C LEU A 143 12.47 -5.41 -8.70
N VAL A 144 13.23 -4.69 -7.87
CA VAL A 144 12.93 -4.56 -6.43
C VAL A 144 11.55 -3.93 -6.18
N PHE A 145 11.12 -3.02 -7.06
CA PHE A 145 9.80 -2.39 -6.97
C PHE A 145 8.65 -3.35 -7.34
N CYS A 146 8.96 -4.47 -7.97
CA CYS A 146 7.98 -5.47 -8.38
C CYS A 146 7.81 -6.61 -7.38
N ASP A 147 8.78 -6.80 -6.49
CA ASP A 147 8.66 -7.74 -5.37
C ASP A 147 8.16 -6.99 -4.14
N GLN A 148 6.87 -7.08 -3.85
CA GLN A 148 6.25 -6.40 -2.72
C GLN A 148 5.96 -7.37 -1.56
N ARG A 149 6.57 -8.56 -1.57
CA ARG A 149 6.41 -9.49 -0.44
C ARG A 149 6.99 -8.88 0.83
N PRO A 150 6.31 -9.00 1.98
CA PRO A 150 6.83 -8.46 3.23
C PRO A 150 8.16 -9.11 3.62
N GLY A 151 9.03 -8.35 4.30
CA GLY A 151 10.27 -8.86 4.90
C GLY A 151 11.54 -8.56 4.11
N ASN A 152 11.44 -8.14 2.84
CA ASN A 152 12.59 -7.65 2.08
C ASN A 152 12.66 -6.12 2.12
N VAL A 153 13.43 -5.57 3.06
CA VAL A 153 13.61 -4.11 3.17
C VAL A 153 14.82 -3.70 2.35
N THR A 154 14.58 -2.99 1.24
CA THR A 154 15.64 -2.41 0.43
C THR A 154 15.79 -0.93 0.77
N GLN A 155 17.02 -0.50 1.04
CA GLN A 155 17.36 0.92 1.16
C GLN A 155 17.38 1.53 -0.24
N LEU A 156 16.37 2.34 -0.54
CA LEU A 156 16.27 3.01 -1.83
C LEU A 156 17.03 4.33 -1.79
N ASP A 157 17.93 4.52 -2.76
CA ASP A 157 18.68 5.75 -2.97
C ASP A 157 18.35 6.38 -4.33
N VAL A 158 19.02 7.48 -4.67
CA VAL A 158 18.81 8.20 -5.93
C VAL A 158 19.12 7.37 -7.18
N SER A 159 19.91 6.30 -7.08
CA SER A 159 20.20 5.42 -8.22
C SER A 159 18.97 4.68 -8.73
N TYR A 160 17.91 4.58 -7.92
CA TYR A 160 16.64 3.97 -8.28
C TYR A 160 15.67 4.94 -8.97
N ALA A 161 16.01 6.22 -9.10
CA ALA A 161 15.10 7.22 -9.67
C ALA A 161 14.67 6.87 -11.11
N SER A 162 15.58 6.34 -11.93
CA SER A 162 15.30 5.93 -13.31
C SER A 162 14.31 4.76 -13.39
N CYS A 163 14.10 3.99 -12.31
CA CYS A 163 13.10 2.94 -12.29
C CYS A 163 11.68 3.48 -12.50
N TYR A 164 11.39 4.71 -12.06
CA TYR A 164 10.10 5.34 -12.25
C TYR A 164 9.81 5.73 -13.71
N ASP A 165 10.78 5.65 -14.63
CA ASP A 165 10.53 5.80 -16.07
C ASP A 165 9.68 4.64 -16.63
N ARG A 166 9.68 3.49 -15.94
CA ARG A 166 8.85 2.32 -16.26
C ARG A 166 7.72 2.12 -15.26
N PHE A 167 7.33 3.18 -14.54
CA PHE A 167 6.33 3.07 -13.47
C PHE A 167 4.97 2.53 -13.97
N GLU A 168 4.50 2.97 -15.14
CA GLU A 168 3.26 2.46 -15.72
C GLU A 168 3.36 0.97 -16.10
N ASN A 169 4.54 0.49 -16.53
CA ASN A 169 4.78 -0.93 -16.78
C ASN A 169 4.72 -1.75 -15.49
N MET A 170 5.29 -1.25 -14.39
CA MET A 170 5.18 -1.90 -13.08
C MET A 170 3.72 -1.98 -12.63
N LYS A 171 3.02 -0.84 -12.65
CA LYS A 171 1.63 -0.72 -12.22
C LYS A 171 0.67 -1.55 -13.08
N GLY A 172 0.93 -1.64 -14.39
CA GLY A 172 0.18 -2.50 -15.30
C GLY A 172 0.26 -3.97 -14.89
N CYS A 173 1.45 -4.47 -14.52
CA CYS A 173 1.60 -5.83 -14.01
C CYS A 173 0.77 -6.10 -12.75
N PHE A 174 0.73 -5.13 -11.82
CA PHE A 174 -0.09 -5.23 -10.62
C PHE A 174 -1.58 -5.28 -10.98
N TRP A 175 -2.05 -4.36 -11.83
CA TRP A 175 -3.45 -4.32 -12.25
C TRP A 175 -3.91 -5.62 -12.92
N HIS A 176 -3.13 -6.12 -13.88
CA HIS A 176 -3.47 -7.33 -14.62
C HIS A 176 -3.53 -8.56 -13.70
N ASP A 177 -2.59 -8.69 -12.76
CA ASP A 177 -2.64 -9.76 -11.75
C ASP A 177 -3.95 -9.71 -10.94
N LEU A 178 -4.37 -8.52 -10.52
CA LEU A 178 -5.60 -8.33 -9.77
C LEU A 178 -6.84 -8.70 -10.59
N VAL A 179 -6.94 -8.20 -11.82
CA VAL A 179 -8.07 -8.48 -12.72
C VAL A 179 -8.18 -9.97 -12.99
N THR A 180 -7.08 -10.62 -13.41
CA THR A 180 -7.09 -12.06 -13.72
C THR A 180 -7.55 -12.90 -12.53
N ARG A 181 -7.16 -12.54 -11.31
CA ARG A 181 -7.62 -13.26 -10.11
C ARG A 181 -9.06 -12.98 -9.75
N LEU A 182 -9.55 -11.77 -9.97
CA LEU A 182 -10.95 -11.45 -9.72
C LEU A 182 -11.85 -12.18 -10.70
N ASP A 183 -11.46 -12.23 -11.98
CA ASP A 183 -12.17 -12.98 -13.00
C ASP A 183 -12.14 -14.49 -12.74
N ALA A 184 -11.06 -15.02 -12.16
CA ALA A 184 -10.94 -16.44 -11.81
C ALA A 184 -11.74 -16.83 -10.55
N ASN A 185 -12.21 -15.87 -9.76
CA ASN A 185 -13.02 -16.08 -8.56
C ASN A 185 -14.53 -15.87 -8.82
N LEU A 186 -14.91 -15.57 -10.07
CA LEU A 186 -16.28 -15.49 -10.57
C LEU A 186 -16.65 -16.78 -11.30
#